data_AF-A0A916JGR4-F1
#
_entry.id   AF-A0A916JGR4-F1
#
_cell.length_a   1.000
_cell.length_b   1.000
_cell.length_c   1.000
_cell.angle_alpha   90.00
_cell.angle_beta   90.00
_cell.angle_gamma   90.00
#
_symmetry.space_group_name_H-M   'P 1'
#
loop_
_entity.id
_entity.type
_entity.pdbx_description
1 polymer ?
#
loop_
_entity_poly.entity_id
_entity_poly.type
_entity_poly.pdbx_seq_one_letter_code
_entity_poly.pdbx_strand_id
1 'polypeptide(L)' 'MGELKLYDSSLSRDQIKREREAHYLAKSSSQKFTELLSLIHLSIELNDGKPLKFPQGKGLVIRKDN' A
#
# COMPACT_ATOMS: atom_id res chain seq x y z
N MET A 1 -7.66 3.59 9.38
CA MET A 1 -7.56 2.37 8.55
C MET A 1 -8.68 2.41 7.54
N GLY A 2 -8.43 2.09 6.27
CA GLY A 2 -9.48 2.06 5.26
C GLY A 2 -10.53 1.00 5.60
N GLU A 3 -11.81 1.34 5.44
CA GLU A 3 -12.90 0.39 5.66
C GLU A 3 -12.82 -0.75 4.64
N LEU A 4 -12.92 -1.99 5.12
CA LEU A 4 -12.97 -3.16 4.25
C LEU A 4 -14.33 -3.21 3.55
N LYS A 5 -14.39 -2.78 2.29
CA LYS A 5 -15.59 -2.91 1.47
C LYS A 5 -15.74 -4.36 0.99
N LEU A 6 -16.75 -5.05 1.51
CA LEU A 6 -17.19 -6.36 1.01
C LEU A 6 -18.05 -6.15 -0.24
N TYR A 7 -17.71 -6.84 -1.32
CA TYR A 7 -18.47 -6.81 -2.57
C TYR A 7 -19.35 -8.05 -2.67
N ASP A 8 -20.53 -7.91 -3.26
CA ASP A 8 -21.36 -9.05 -3.63
C ASP A 8 -20.64 -9.87 -4.72
N SER A 9 -20.71 -11.20 -4.58
CA SER A 9 -20.29 -12.18 -5.57
C SER A 9 -20.96 -12.02 -6.95
N SER A 10 -22.12 -11.35 -7.00
CA SER A 10 -22.84 -11.04 -8.23
C SER A 10 -22.17 -9.94 -9.08
N LEU A 11 -21.29 -9.12 -8.48
CA LEU A 11 -20.59 -8.05 -9.17
C LEU A 11 -19.43 -8.60 -10.00
N SER A 12 -19.31 -8.12 -11.24
CA SER A 12 -18.18 -8.50 -12.08
C SER A 12 -16.89 -7.84 -11.58
N ARG A 13 -15.76 -8.53 -11.78
CA ARG A 13 -14.43 -8.00 -11.43
C ARG A 13 -14.15 -6.66 -12.13
N ASP A 14 -14.65 -6.46 -13.34
CA ASP A 14 -14.44 -5.22 -14.09
C ASP A 14 -15.27 -4.05 -13.55
N GLN A 15 -16.45 -4.31 -12.98
CA GLN A 15 -17.19 -3.28 -12.24
C GLN A 15 -16.41 -2.85 -11.00
N ILE A 16 -15.89 -3.80 -10.24
CA ILE A 16 -15.08 -3.53 -9.03
C ILE A 16 -13.82 -2.74 -9.38
N LYS A 17 -13.13 -3.11 -10.48
CA LYS A 17 -11.94 -2.38 -10.96
C LYS A 17 -12.26 -0.93 -11.31
N ARG A 18 -13.31 -0.69 -12.09
CA ARG A 18 -13.72 0.67 -12.50
C ARG A 18 -14.07 1.54 -11.29
N GLU A 19 -14.80 0.99 -10.33
CA GLU A 19 -15.13 1.72 -9.09
C GLU A 19 -13.86 2.13 -8.33
N ARG A 20 -12.94 1.17 -8.13
CA ARG A 20 -11.68 1.41 -7.42
C ARG A 20 -10.78 2.40 -8.16
N GLU A 21 -10.73 2.32 -9.48
CA GLU A 21 -10.00 3.26 -10.31
C GLU A 21 -10.55 4.68 -10.18
N ALA A 22 -11.87 4.86 -10.28
CA ALA A 22 -12.50 6.15 -10.09
C ALA A 22 -12.18 6.74 -8.69
N HIS A 23 -12.27 5.92 -7.65
CA HIS A 23 -11.93 6.34 -6.29
C HIS A 23 -10.44 6.70 -6.14
N TYR A 24 -9.54 5.95 -6.78
CA TYR A 24 -8.11 6.27 -6.78
C TYR A 24 -7.83 7.57 -7.53
N LEU A 25 -8.45 7.78 -8.70
CA LEU A 25 -8.25 8.99 -9.51
C LEU A 25 -8.75 10.26 -8.80
N ALA A 26 -9.80 10.16 -7.98
CA ALA A 26 -10.31 11.28 -7.18
C ALA A 26 -9.37 11.75 -6.06
N LYS A 27 -8.35 10.96 -5.68
CA LYS A 27 -7.42 11.30 -4.58
C LYS A 27 -6.32 12.26 -5.03
N SER A 28 -5.91 13.13 -4.11
CA SER A 28 -4.71 13.95 -4.26
C SER A 28 -3.43 13.11 -4.26
N SER A 29 -2.35 13.66 -4.80
CA SER A 29 -1.04 12.99 -4.79
C SER A 29 -0.54 12.67 -3.39
N SER A 30 -0.79 13.55 -2.42
CA SER A 30 -0.42 13.33 -1.01
C SER A 30 -1.20 12.17 -0.40
N GLN A 31 -2.51 12.09 -0.66
CA GLN A 31 -3.33 10.97 -0.19
C GLN A 31 -2.86 9.63 -0.78
N LYS A 32 -2.59 9.59 -2.09
CA LYS A 32 -2.05 8.40 -2.76
C LYS A 32 -0.72 7.94 -2.13
N PHE A 33 0.16 8.90 -1.83
CA PHE A 33 1.44 8.60 -1.19
C PHE A 33 1.29 8.04 0.22
N THR A 34 0.46 8.67 1.08
CA THR A 34 0.21 8.21 2.44
C THR A 34 -0.45 6.82 2.47
N GLU A 35 -1.37 6.55 1.55
CA GLU A 35 -1.99 5.23 1.42
C GLU A 35 -0.99 4.16 0.99
N LEU A 36 -0.07 4.48 0.07
CA LEU A 36 1.00 3.56 -0.32
C LEU A 36 1.89 3.18 0.87
N LEU A 37 2.29 4.16 1.70
CA LEU A 37 3.06 3.88 2.91
C LEU A 37 2.28 3.01 3.90
N SER A 38 0.99 3.29 4.07
CA SER A 38 0.11 2.48 4.92
C SER A 38 0.00 1.03 4.41
N LEU A 39 -0.07 0.84 3.10
CA LEU A 39 -0.09 -0.47 2.47
C LEU A 39 1.23 -1.22 2.70
N ILE A 40 2.37 -0.53 2.62
CA ILE A 40 3.68 -1.12 2.91
C ILE A 40 3.74 -1.59 4.37
N HIS A 41 3.32 -0.78 5.33
CA HIS A 41 3.31 -1.18 6.74
C HIS A 41 2.40 -2.38 6.98
N LEU A 42 1.18 -2.35 6.45
CA LEU A 42 0.26 -3.48 6.55
C LEU A 42 0.85 -4.76 5.94
N SER A 43 1.57 -4.65 4.81
CA SER A 43 2.21 -5.80 4.17
C SER A 43 3.30 -6.44 5.03
N ILE A 44 3.99 -5.65 5.85
CA ILE A 44 4.99 -6.12 6.81
C ILE A 44 4.32 -6.80 7.99
N GLU A 45 3.27 -6.17 8.55
CA GLU A 45 2.48 -6.75 9.65
C GLU A 45 1.88 -8.10 9.28
N LEU A 46 1.32 -8.23 8.07
CA LEU A 46 0.76 -9.47 7.55
C LEU A 46 1.81 -10.53 7.20
N ASN A 47 3.08 -10.15 7.11
CA ASN A 47 4.20 -11.04 6.80
C ASN A 47 5.06 -11.31 8.06
N ASP A 48 4.43 -11.49 9.22
CA ASP A 48 5.08 -11.73 10.51
C ASP A 48 6.15 -10.69 10.89
N GLY A 49 5.92 -9.42 10.52
CA GLY A 49 6.87 -8.33 10.74
C GLY A 49 8.09 -8.37 9.81
N LYS A 50 8.16 -9.30 8.85
CA LYS A 50 9.27 -9.41 7.91
C LYS A 50 9.02 -8.56 6.67
N PRO A 51 10.01 -7.77 6.21
CA PRO A 51 9.87 -7.05 4.96
C PRO A 51 9.81 -8.02 3.77
N LEU A 52 8.94 -7.73 2.79
CA LEU A 52 8.80 -8.53 1.55
C LEU A 52 10.07 -8.55 0.70
N LYS A 53 10.88 -7.49 0.79
CA LYS A 53 12.22 -7.41 0.21
C LYS A 53 13.19 -6.91 1.27
N PHE A 54 14.25 -7.66 1.48
CA PHE A 54 15.41 -7.18 2.21
C PHE A 54 16.21 -6.24 1.29
N PRO A 55 16.83 -5.18 1.84
CA PRO A 55 17.79 -4.39 1.08
C PRO A 55 18.84 -5.33 0.48
N GLN A 56 18.96 -5.40 -0.84
CA GLN A 56 19.92 -6.28 -1.54
C GLN A 56 21.38 -5.80 -1.42
N GLY A 57 21.66 -4.86 -0.54
CA GLY A 57 22.98 -4.41 -0.16
C GLY A 57 22.94 -3.85 1.25
N LYS A 58 24.11 -3.80 1.92
CA LYS A 58 24.29 -2.93 3.08
C LYS A 58 24.07 -1.51 2.56
N GLY A 59 22.85 -0.99 2.64
CA GLY A 59 22.52 0.35 2.16
C GLY A 59 23.54 1.37 2.67
N LEU A 60 23.75 2.47 1.92
CA LEU A 60 24.61 3.58 2.33
C LEU A 60 24.39 3.88 3.82
N VAL A 61 25.33 3.48 4.65
CA VAL A 61 25.36 3.81 6.08
C VAL A 61 25.82 5.26 6.12
N ILE A 62 24.88 6.21 6.04
CA ILE A 62 25.17 7.62 6.29
C ILE A 62 25.37 7.75 7.80
N ARG A 63 26.57 7.41 8.27
CA ARG A 63 27.02 7.73 9.62
C ARG A 63 27.39 9.21 9.61
N LYS A 64 26.71 10.00 10.43
CA LYS A 64 27.17 11.35 10.76
C LYS A 64 28.30 11.20 11.77
N ASP A 65 29.51 11.57 11.38
CA ASP A 65 30.61 11.67 12.34
C ASP A 65 30.34 12.85 13.28
N ASN A 66 30.50 12.60 14.59
CA ASN A 66 30.52 13.64 15.61
C ASN A 66 31.93 14.22 15.71
#